data_AF-A0A945TQ13-F1
#
_entry.id   AF-A0A945TQ13-F1
#
_cell.length_a   1.000
_cell.length_b   1.000
_cell.length_c   1.000
_cell.angle_alpha   90.00
_cell.angle_beta   90.00
_cell.angle_gamma   90.00
#
_symmetry.space_group_name_H-M   'P 1'
#
loop_
_entity.id
_entity.type
_entity.pdbx_description
1 polymer ?
#
loop_
_entity_poly.entity_id
_entity_poly.type
_entity_poly.pdbx_seq_one_letter_code
_entity_poly.pdbx_strand_id
1 'polypeptide(L)'
;MDKAKARAEEARDEVSAVGADFIEIAADADGNGVVVAKYPDAATMEAATATAQKVFGQMVAEGVMDGDSISIWTGDVINSM
;
A
#
# COMPACT_ATOMS: atom_id res chain seq x y z
N MET A 1 -9.44 -14.51 -6.24
CA MET A 1 -9.80 -13.27 -5.52
C MET A 1 -9.56 -13.38 -4.02
N ASP A 2 -9.87 -14.51 -3.36
CA ASP A 2 -9.70 -14.66 -1.90
C ASP A 2 -8.26 -14.46 -1.40
N LYS A 3 -7.26 -14.98 -2.11
CA LYS A 3 -5.84 -14.80 -1.75
C LYS A 3 -5.38 -13.34 -1.87
N ALA A 4 -5.81 -12.65 -2.92
CA ALA A 4 -5.45 -11.25 -3.15
C ALA A 4 -6.08 -10.34 -2.09
N LYS A 5 -7.34 -10.61 -1.72
CA LYS A 5 -8.02 -9.87 -0.66
C LYS A 5 -7.39 -10.10 0.71
N ALA A 6 -7.09 -11.35 1.07
CA ALA A 6 -6.43 -11.67 2.34
C ALA A 6 -5.04 -11.03 2.46
N ARG A 7 -4.26 -11.02 1.37
CA ARG A 7 -2.95 -10.33 1.33
C ARG A 7 -3.08 -8.82 1.38
N ALA A 8 -4.08 -8.24 0.73
CA ALA A 8 -4.35 -6.81 0.84
C ALA A 8 -4.77 -6.41 2.26
N GLU A 9 -5.59 -7.23 2.94
CA GLU A 9 -5.98 -7.01 4.34
C GLU A 9 -4.75 -7.09 5.28
N GLU A 10 -3.91 -8.10 5.12
CA GLU A 10 -2.65 -8.24 5.89
C GLU A 10 -1.70 -7.06 5.63
N ALA A 11 -1.52 -6.69 4.36
CA ALA A 11 -0.71 -5.55 3.96
C ALA A 11 -1.22 -4.23 4.55
N ARG A 12 -2.54 -4.07 4.58
CA ARG A 12 -3.21 -2.92 5.17
C ARG A 12 -2.93 -2.85 6.67
N ASP A 13 -3.04 -3.96 7.38
CA ASP A 13 -2.81 -4.01 8.82
C ASP A 13 -1.34 -3.74 9.17
N GLU A 14 -0.38 -4.30 8.41
CA GLU A 14 1.05 -4.06 8.61
C GLU A 14 1.45 -2.60 8.36
N VAL A 15 0.90 -1.97 7.32
CA VAL A 15 1.20 -0.55 7.01
C VAL A 15 0.44 0.41 7.93
N SER A 16 -0.77 0.03 8.39
CA SER A 16 -1.49 0.81 9.41
C SER A 16 -0.76 0.78 10.75
N ALA A 17 -0.14 -0.34 11.12
CA ALA A 17 0.63 -0.49 12.35
C ALA A 17 1.87 0.44 12.43
N VAL A 18 2.36 0.93 11.29
CA VAL A 18 3.49 1.89 11.23
C VAL A 18 3.04 3.36 11.14
N GLY A 19 1.77 3.63 11.45
CA GLY A 19 1.27 5.00 11.67
C GLY A 19 0.58 5.63 10.47
N ALA A 20 0.11 4.83 9.50
CA ALA A 20 -0.78 5.34 8.46
C ALA A 20 -2.16 5.65 9.07
N ASP A 21 -2.62 6.90 8.93
CA ASP A 21 -3.96 7.34 9.33
C ASP A 21 -5.04 6.73 8.43
N PHE A 22 -4.67 6.44 7.18
CA PHE A 22 -5.54 5.88 6.17
C PHE A 22 -4.71 5.03 5.22
N ILE A 23 -5.25 3.88 4.83
CA ILE A 23 -4.70 3.04 3.79
C ILE A 23 -5.82 2.32 3.04
N GLU A 24 -5.82 2.50 1.71
CA GLU A 24 -6.67 1.76 0.79
C GLU A 24 -5.84 1.10 -0.30
N ILE A 25 -6.27 -0.11 -0.65
CA ILE A 25 -5.68 -0.95 -1.69
C ILE A 25 -6.79 -1.25 -2.69
N ALA A 26 -6.62 -0.78 -3.92
CA ALA A 26 -7.48 -1.10 -5.04
C ALA A 26 -6.74 -2.04 -5.99
N ALA A 27 -7.45 -3.00 -6.58
CA ALA A 27 -6.93 -3.85 -7.63
C ALA A 27 -7.94 -3.90 -8.78
N ASP A 28 -7.47 -3.83 -10.02
CA ASP A 28 -8.30 -4.02 -11.20
C ASP A 28 -8.36 -5.50 -11.63
N ALA A 29 -9.11 -5.78 -12.70
CA ALA A 29 -9.25 -7.12 -13.25
C ALA A 29 -7.99 -7.62 -13.98
N ASP A 30 -7.08 -6.71 -14.33
CA ASP A 30 -5.87 -6.98 -15.09
C ASP A 30 -4.65 -7.25 -14.18
N GLY A 31 -4.82 -7.12 -12.86
CA GLY A 31 -3.79 -7.40 -11.85
C GLY A 31 -2.99 -6.17 -11.43
N ASN A 32 -3.41 -4.98 -11.85
CA ASN A 32 -2.79 -3.73 -11.40
C ASN A 32 -3.33 -3.35 -10.03
N GLY A 33 -2.42 -3.09 -9.10
CA GLY A 33 -2.74 -2.63 -7.74
C GLY A 33 -2.39 -1.17 -7.55
N VAL A 34 -3.29 -0.39 -6.95
CA VAL A 34 -3.01 0.96 -6.45
C VAL A 34 -3.12 0.94 -4.93
N VAL A 35 -2.12 1.50 -4.26
CA VAL A 35 -2.14 1.69 -2.81
C VAL A 35 -2.00 3.16 -2.48
N VAL A 36 -2.94 3.66 -1.68
CA VAL A 36 -2.94 5.04 -1.18
C VAL A 36 -2.85 5.00 0.32
N ALA A 37 -1.76 5.52 0.87
CA ALA A 37 -1.54 5.65 2.31
C ALA A 37 -1.37 7.13 2.69
N LYS A 38 -2.07 7.57 3.73
CA LYS A 38 -1.93 8.90 4.33
C LYS A 38 -1.23 8.77 5.66
N TYR A 39 -0.26 9.66 5.89
CA TYR A 39 0.49 9.74 7.14
C TYR A 39 0.29 11.11 7.79
N PRO A 40 0.41 11.20 9.12
CA PRO A 40 0.25 12.47 9.84
C PRO A 40 1.41 13.43 9.57
N ASP A 41 2.61 12.90 9.30
CA ASP A 41 3.81 13.68 8.97
C ASP A 41 4.80 12.87 8.09
N ALA A 42 5.78 13.58 7.54
CA ALA A 42 6.80 13.02 6.67
C ALA A 42 7.74 12.02 7.40
N ALA A 43 7.96 12.20 8.70
CA ALA A 43 8.83 11.30 9.47
C ALA A 43 8.19 9.91 9.65
N THR A 44 6.88 9.89 9.90
CA THR A 44 6.07 8.67 9.98
C THR A 44 6.01 7.98 8.62
N MET A 45 5.86 8.74 7.55
CA MET A 45 5.90 8.22 6.19
C MET A 45 7.27 7.59 5.84
N GLU A 46 8.39 8.26 6.13
CA GLU A 46 9.72 7.69 5.90
C GLU A 46 9.93 6.39 6.70
N ALA A 47 9.53 6.37 7.97
CA ALA A 47 9.60 5.17 8.81
C ALA A 47 8.74 4.02 8.24
N ALA A 48 7.57 4.34 7.71
CA ALA A 48 6.65 3.38 7.11
C ALA A 48 7.10 2.90 5.72
N THR A 49 7.92 3.67 5.00
CA THR A 49 8.31 3.38 3.61
C THR A 49 9.00 2.02 3.49
N ALA A 50 9.89 1.67 4.42
CA ALA A 50 10.59 0.39 4.40
C ALA A 50 9.63 -0.80 4.60
N THR A 51 8.66 -0.66 5.51
CA THR A 51 7.63 -1.68 5.75
C THR A 51 6.70 -1.80 4.55
N ALA A 52 6.24 -0.68 4.01
CA ALA A 52 5.41 -0.63 2.81
C ALA A 52 6.10 -1.32 1.62
N GLN A 53 7.36 -0.99 1.34
CA GLN A 53 8.13 -1.62 0.26
C GLN A 53 8.29 -3.13 0.46
N LYS A 54 8.54 -3.58 1.70
CA LYS A 54 8.64 -5.01 2.02
C LYS A 54 7.32 -5.73 1.75
N VAL A 55 6.22 -5.19 2.25
CA VAL A 55 4.87 -5.77 2.13
C VAL A 55 4.43 -5.82 0.66
N PHE A 56 4.58 -4.71 -0.08
CA PHE A 56 4.22 -4.66 -1.49
C PHE A 56 5.14 -5.56 -2.34
N GLY A 57 6.44 -5.62 -2.03
CA GLY A 57 7.37 -6.55 -2.67
C GLY A 57 6.99 -8.02 -2.47
N GLN A 58 6.45 -8.39 -1.30
CA GLN A 58 5.93 -9.73 -1.06
C GLN A 58 4.68 -10.02 -1.89
N MET A 59 3.76 -9.06 -2.02
CA MET A 59 2.58 -9.22 -2.88
C MET A 59 2.96 -9.40 -4.36
N VAL A 60 4.00 -8.70 -4.84
CA VAL A 60 4.55 -8.91 -6.19
C VAL A 60 5.17 -10.31 -6.32
N ALA A 61 6.00 -10.72 -5.37
CA ALA A 61 6.64 -12.04 -5.39
C ALA A 61 5.63 -13.20 -5.40
N GLU A 62 4.45 -12.99 -4.82
CA GLU A 62 3.37 -13.98 -4.78
C GLU A 62 2.43 -13.95 -5.99
N GLY A 63 2.70 -13.07 -6.95
CA GLY A 63 1.88 -12.87 -8.16
C GLY A 63 0.52 -12.23 -7.87
N VAL A 64 0.40 -11.52 -6.74
CA VAL A 64 -0.83 -10.85 -6.32
C VAL A 64 -0.95 -9.45 -6.94
N MET A 65 0.17 -8.77 -7.15
CA MET A 65 0.26 -7.49 -7.87
C MET A 65 1.34 -7.59 -8.94
N ASP A 66 1.13 -6.91 -10.06
CA ASP A 66 2.21 -6.65 -11.01
C ASP A 66 3.16 -5.59 -10.43
N GLY A 67 4.45 -5.92 -10.34
CA GLY A 67 5.47 -5.03 -9.80
C GLY A 67 5.77 -3.84 -10.72
N ASP A 68 5.58 -4.01 -12.03
CA ASP A 68 5.77 -2.93 -13.01
C ASP A 68 4.63 -1.89 -12.93
N SER A 69 3.51 -2.25 -12.27
CA SER A 69 2.37 -1.38 -12.01
C SER A 69 2.52 -0.56 -10.71
N ILE A 70 3.58 -0.77 -9.94
CA ILE A 70 3.83 -0.02 -8.70
C ILE A 70 4.53 1.30 -9.03
N SER A 71 3.82 2.42 -8.84
CA SER A 71 4.39 3.76 -8.89
C SER A 71 4.36 4.42 -7.51
N ILE A 72 5.53 4.72 -6.96
CA ILE A 72 5.67 5.41 -5.67
C ILE A 72 5.76 6.91 -5.93
N TRP A 73 4.85 7.66 -5.32
CA TRP A 73 4.83 9.11 -5.37
C TRP A 73 4.42 9.67 -4.01
N THR A 74 4.90 10.86 -3.70
CA THR A 74 4.59 11.58 -2.46
C THR A 74 3.94 12.91 -2.81
N GLY A 75 2.90 13.29 -2.09
CA GLY A 75 2.22 14.56 -2.31
C GLY A 75 1.35 14.95 -1.12
N ASP A 76 0.95 16.23 -1.11
CA ASP A 76 0.08 16.76 -0.06
C ASP A 76 -1.38 16.38 -0.32
N VAL A 77 -2.07 15.91 0.72
CA VAL A 77 -3.51 15.64 0.65
C VAL A 77 -4.27 16.98 0.76
N ILE A 78 -4.69 17.50 -0.39
CA ILE A 78 -5.44 18.78 -0.47
C ILE A 78 -6.94 18.66 -0.18
N ASN A 79 -7.50 17.44 -0.28
CA ASN A 79 -8.89 17.14 0.05
C ASN A 79 -9.00 15.65 0.43
N SER A 80 -9.63 15.36 1.57
CA SER A 80 -9.93 14.02 2.06
C SER A 80 -11.30 14.10 2.71
N MET A 81 -12.25 13.26 2.27
CA MET A 81 -13.56 13.11 2.91
C MET A 81 -13.49 12.09 4.04
#